data_AF-A0A8J7XZZ0-F1
#
_entry.id   AF-A0A8J7XZZ0-F1
#
_cell.length_a   1.000
_cell.length_b   1.000
_cell.length_c   1.000
_cell.angle_alpha   90.00
_cell.angle_beta   90.00
_cell.angle_gamma   90.00
#
_symmetry.space_group_name_H-M   'P 1'
#
loop_
_entity.id
_entity.type
_entity.pdbx_description
1 polymer ?
#
loop_
_entity_poly.entity_id
_entity_poly.type
_entity_poly.pdbx_seq_one_letter_code
_entity_poly.pdbx_strand_id
1 'polypeptide(L)' 'MEKKKCQACGRLTSALRECILCGNEVCPRCFRIAMGVCKMCIPGQEREYYDVPKKCVD' A
#
# COMPACT_ATOMS: atom_id res chain seq x y z
N MET A 1 8.20 2.78 20.27
CA MET A 1 7.34 2.83 19.07
C MET A 1 6.41 1.64 19.10
N GLU A 2 5.12 1.87 19.35
CA GLU A 2 4.11 0.81 19.34
C GLU A 2 3.88 0.31 17.91
N LYS A 3 3.81 -1.02 17.74
CA LYS A 3 3.54 -1.64 16.44
C LYS A 3 2.05 -1.97 16.36
N LYS A 4 1.38 -1.48 15.33
CA LYS A 4 -0.03 -1.77 15.05
C LYS A 4 -0.16 -2.81 13.94
N LYS A 5 -1.32 -3.47 13.86
CA LYS A 5 -1.60 -4.53 12.88
C LYS A 5 -2.16 -3.93 11.60
N CYS A 6 -1.57 -4.25 10.45
CA CYS A 6 -2.12 -3.90 9.14
C CYS A 6 -3.47 -4.59 8.93
N GLN A 7 -4.52 -3.83 8.65
CA GLN A 7 -5.86 -4.37 8.44
C GLN A 7 -6.01 -5.18 7.12
N ALA A 8 -5.10 -5.00 6.16
CA ALA A 8 -5.16 -5.69 4.86
C ALA A 8 -4.30 -6.97 4.76
N CYS A 9 -3.30 -7.16 5.63
CA CYS A 9 -2.42 -8.35 5.56
C CYS A 9 -2.01 -8.90 6.93
N GLY A 10 -2.44 -8.29 8.04
CA GLY A 10 -2.16 -8.75 9.39
C GLY A 10 -0.73 -8.53 9.90
N ARG A 11 0.19 -7.99 9.08
CA ARG A 11 1.57 -7.71 9.51
C ARG A 11 1.60 -6.60 10.57
N LEU A 12 2.38 -6.80 11.63
CA LEU A 12 2.67 -5.77 12.64
C LEU A 12 3.73 -4.80 12.13
N THR A 13 3.45 -3.50 12.19
CA THR A 13 4.39 -2.42 11.82
C THR A 13 4.06 -1.14 12.58
N SER A 14 5.06 -0.30 12.80
CA SER A 14 4.88 1.07 13.33
C SER A 14 4.58 2.09 12.23
N ALA A 15 4.67 1.71 10.95
CA ALA A 15 4.52 2.62 9.80
C ALA A 15 3.21 2.37 9.06
N LEU A 16 2.07 2.41 9.76
CA LEU A 16 0.76 2.33 9.11
C LEU A 16 0.39 3.66 8.43
N ARG A 17 -0.45 3.57 7.40
CA ARG A 17 -1.02 4.70 6.66
C ARG A 17 -2.51 4.48 6.52
N GLU A 18 -3.28 5.56 6.67
CA GLU A 18 -4.74 5.54 6.55
C GLU A 18 -5.16 5.67 5.07
N CYS A 19 -6.09 4.81 4.64
CA CYS A 19 -6.69 4.88 3.31
C CYS A 19 -7.76 5.99 3.24
N ILE A 20 -7.63 6.91 2.29
CA ILE A 20 -8.60 8.03 2.14
C ILE A 20 -10.03 7.58 1.79
N LEU A 21 -10.20 6.36 1.24
CA LEU A 21 -11.51 5.86 0.81
C LEU A 21 -12.25 5.06 1.89
N CYS A 22 -11.52 4.31 2.72
CA CYS A 22 -12.14 3.38 3.68
C CYS A 22 -11.68 3.57 5.14
N GLY A 23 -10.75 4.50 5.40
CA GLY A 23 -10.24 4.78 6.74
C GLY A 23 -9.37 3.68 7.36
N ASN A 24 -9.11 2.58 6.65
CA ASN A 24 -8.30 1.49 7.20
C ASN A 24 -6.82 1.86 7.30
N GLU A 25 -6.19 1.55 8.43
CA GLU A 25 -4.76 1.64 8.67
C GLU A 25 -4.04 0.41 8.08
N VAL A 26 -3.20 0.63 7.06
CA VAL A 26 -2.49 -0.43 6.34
C VAL A 26 -0.99 -0.18 6.26
N CYS A 27 -0.20 -1.25 6.14
CA CYS A 27 1.26 -1.14 6.03
C CYS A 27 1.68 -0.54 4.67
N PRO A 28 2.92 -0.04 4.53
CA PRO A 28 3.38 0.62 3.30
C PRO A 28 3.33 -0.28 2.07
N ARG A 29 3.43 -1.60 2.26
CA ARG A 29 3.30 -2.59 1.17
C ARG A 29 1.87 -2.74 0.67
N CYS A 30 0.88 -2.48 1.53
CA CYS A 30 -0.54 -2.52 1.18
C CYS A 30 -1.10 -1.13 0.89
N PHE A 31 -0.30 -0.07 1.01
CA PHE A 31 -0.68 1.31 0.75
C PHE A 31 -0.08 1.80 -0.57
N ARG A 32 -0.90 2.41 -1.42
CA ARG A 32 -0.48 2.95 -2.71
C ARG A 32 -0.34 4.46 -2.58
N ILE A 33 0.88 4.89 -2.29
CA ILE A 33 1.20 6.29 -1.94
C ILE A 33 0.72 7.26 -3.03
N ALA A 34 0.93 6.94 -4.31
CA ALA A 34 0.53 7.79 -5.43
C ALA A 34 -0.98 8.09 -5.47
N MET A 35 -1.81 7.21 -4.91
CA MET A 35 -3.28 7.33 -4.90
C MET A 35 -3.85 7.63 -3.51
N GLY A 36 -3.05 7.51 -2.43
CA GLY A 36 -3.54 7.66 -1.06
C GLY A 36 -4.46 6.53 -0.58
N VAL A 37 -4.51 5.38 -1.27
CA VAL A 37 -5.47 4.30 -0.99
C VAL A 37 -4.80 2.98 -0.64
N CYS A 38 -5.53 2.10 0.07
CA CYS A 38 -5.09 0.73 0.30
C CYS A 38 -5.34 -0.18 -0.91
N LYS A 39 -4.59 -1.27 -1.01
CA LYS A 39 -4.70 -2.27 -2.10
C LYS A 39 -6.10 -2.91 -2.22
N MET A 40 -6.91 -2.89 -1.16
CA MET A 40 -8.26 -3.46 -1.17
C MET A 40 -9.27 -2.53 -1.86
N CYS A 41 -8.98 -1.23 -1.93
CA CYS A 41 -9.84 -0.23 -2.56
C CYS A 41 -9.45 0.05 -4.03
N ILE A 42 -8.47 -0.67 -4.58
CA ILE A 42 -8.12 -0.54 -5.99
C ILE A 42 -8.79 -1.68 -6.76
N PRO A 43 -9.85 -1.40 -7.54
CA PRO A 43 -10.44 -2.38 -8.42
C PRO A 43 -9.44 -2.77 -9.53
N GLY A 44 -9.35 -4.05 -9.86
CA GLY A 44 -8.56 -4.53 -11.01
C GLY A 44 -7.07 -4.80 -10.78
N GLN A 45 -6.55 -4.84 -9.54
CA GLN A 45 -5.16 -5.26 -9.28
C GLN A 45 -4.92 -6.78 -9.42
N GLU A 46 -5.63 -7.45 -10.33
CA GLU A 46 -5.18 -8.74 -10.86
C GLU A 46 -3.98 -8.47 -11.79
N ARG A 47 -2.79 -8.44 -11.20
CA ARG A 47 -1.49 -8.51 -11.91
C ARG A 47 -1.20 -7.41 -12.95
N GLU A 48 -1.13 -6.16 -12.52
CA GLU A 48 -0.19 -5.22 -13.14
C GLU A 48 0.85 -4.81 -12.09
N TYR A 49 1.77 -5.74 -11.86
CA TYR A 49 3.12 -5.43 -11.45
C TYR A 49 3.67 -4.56 -12.58
N TYR A 50 3.71 -3.24 -12.40
CA TYR A 50 4.47 -2.39 -13.32
C TYR A 50 5.92 -2.87 -13.28
N ASP A 51 6.28 -3.73 -14.21
CA ASP A 51 7.60 -3.78 -14.81
C ASP A 51 7.85 -2.38 -15.37
N VAL A 52 8.30 -1.46 -14.51
CA VAL A 52 8.91 -0.23 -14.98
C VAL A 52 10.32 -0.65 -15.38
N PRO A 53 10.65 -0.79 -16.68
CA PRO A 53 12.05 -0.90 -17.06
C PRO A 53 12.72 0.37 -16.57
N LYS A 54 13.59 0.22 -15.58
CA LYS A 54 14.45 1.27 -15.04
C LYS A 54 15.40 1.70 -16.15
N LYS A 55 14.96 2.58 -17.05
CA LYS A 55 15.89 3.34 -17.89
C LYS A 55 16.50 4.42 -17.00
N CYS A 56 17.66 4.09 -16.45
CA CYS A 56 18.64 5.11 -16.10
C CYS A 56 18.94 5.86 -17.40
N VAL A 57 18.72 7.18 -17.41
CA VAL A 57 19.26 8.06 -18.46
C VAL A 57 20.57 8.61 -17.91
N ASP A 58 21.58 8.52 -18.78
CA ASP A 58 23.02 8.78 -18.63
C ASP A 58 23.35 10.11 -17.94
#